data_AF-A0A2C1K7Q2-F1
#
_entry.id   AF-A0A2C1K7Q2-F1
#
_cell.length_a   1.000
_cell.length_b   1.000
_cell.length_c   1.000
_cell.angle_alpha   90.00
_cell.angle_beta   90.00
_cell.angle_gamma   90.00
#
_symmetry.space_group_name_H-M   'P 1'
#
loop_
_entity.id
_entity.type
_entity.pdbx_description
1 polymer ?
#
loop_
_entity_poly.entity_id
_entity_poly.type
_entity_poly.pdbx_seq_one_letter_code
_entity_poly.pdbx_strand_id
1 'polypeptide(L)' 'MICECGGVLNVIRIEEYPKDVRDKINYKRLCDVECLKCGSVKYSQPYDWGNTLNPVRKINGTK' A
#
# COMPACT_ATOMS: atom_id res chain seq x y z
N MET A 1 -10.33 -4.52 -3.82
CA MET A 1 -9.05 -5.22 -4.03
C MET A 1 -9.14 -6.18 -5.22
N ILE A 2 -9.39 -5.65 -6.43
CA ILE A 2 -9.45 -6.43 -7.66
C ILE A 2 -8.43 -5.83 -8.62
N CYS A 3 -7.62 -6.68 -9.24
CA CYS A 3 -6.66 -6.32 -10.28
C CYS A 3 -7.38 -6.06 -11.61
N GLU A 4 -6.77 -5.29 -12.50
CA GLU A 4 -7.30 -5.01 -13.85
C GLU A 4 -7.57 -6.29 -14.66
N CYS A 5 -6.86 -7.38 -14.38
CA CYS A 5 -7.10 -8.69 -14.99
C CYS A 5 -8.31 -9.48 -14.39
N GLY A 6 -9.04 -8.87 -13.46
CA GLY A 6 -10.14 -9.46 -12.70
C GLY A 6 -9.70 -10.39 -11.56
N GLY A 7 -8.39 -10.49 -11.26
CA GLY A 7 -7.88 -11.30 -10.16
C GLY A 7 -7.95 -10.61 -8.80
N VAL A 8 -7.93 -11.37 -7.71
CA VAL A 8 -7.89 -10.82 -6.34
C VAL A 8 -6.47 -10.30 -6.04
N LEU A 9 -6.38 -9.13 -5.38
CA LEU A 9 -5.14 -8.59 -4.85
C LEU A 9 -4.95 -9.04 -3.40
N ASN A 10 -3.81 -9.68 -3.11
CA ASN A 10 -3.40 -10.15 -1.79
C ASN A 10 -2.35 -9.21 -1.20
N VAL A 11 -2.45 -8.88 0.09
CA VAL A 11 -1.44 -8.06 0.78
C VAL A 11 -0.19 -8.90 1.04
N ILE A 12 0.97 -8.41 0.60
CA ILE A 12 2.27 -9.10 0.75
C ILE A 12 3.24 -8.35 1.67
N ARG A 13 3.05 -7.04 1.86
CA ARG A 13 3.83 -6.23 2.80
C ARG A 13 2.97 -5.08 3.34
N ILE A 14 3.15 -4.73 4.60
CA ILE A 14 2.53 -3.55 5.24
C ILE A 14 3.65 -2.65 5.74
N GLU A 15 3.51 -1.34 5.53
CA GLU A 15 4.43 -0.33 6.05
C GLU A 15 4.47 -0.39 7.59
N GLU A 16 5.68 -0.43 8.15
CA GLU A 16 5.87 -0.26 9.58
C GLU A 16 5.61 1.19 10.00
N TYR A 17 5.18 1.39 11.24
CA TYR A 17 5.09 2.75 11.77
C TYR A 17 6.49 3.36 11.89
N PRO A 18 6.74 4.58 11.37
CA PRO A 18 7.98 5.29 11.66
C PRO A 18 8.16 5.45 13.17
N LYS A 19 9.42 5.37 13.63
CA LYS A 19 9.76 5.33 15.06
C LYS A 19 9.19 6.50 15.86
N ASP A 20 9.09 7.67 15.24
CA ASP A 20 8.66 8.92 15.89
C ASP A 20 7.16 9.23 15.73
N VAL A 21 6.38 8.34 15.12
CA VAL A 21 4.93 8.53 14.97
C VAL A 21 4.23 8.31 16.32
N ARG A 22 3.76 9.42 16.90
CA ARG A 22 2.97 9.42 18.14
C ARG A 22 1.53 8.98 17.91
N ASP A 23 0.92 9.44 16.82
CA ASP A 23 -0.47 9.12 16.49
C ASP A 23 -0.54 7.96 15.49
N LYS A 24 -0.52 6.74 16.03
CA LYS A 24 -0.63 5.51 15.22
C LYS A 24 -2.05 5.28 14.69
N ILE A 25 -3.07 5.81 15.36
CA ILE A 25 -4.47 5.57 15.00
C ILE A 25 -4.80 6.27 13.68
N ASN A 26 -4.35 7.51 13.51
CA ASN A 26 -4.59 8.28 12.29
C ASN A 26 -3.49 8.14 11.23
N TYR A 27 -2.45 7.34 11.48
CA TYR A 27 -1.38 7.13 10.52
C TYR A 27 -1.83 6.21 9.39
N LYS A 28 -1.98 6.79 8.19
CA LYS A 28 -2.35 6.09 6.97
C LYS A 28 -1.17 5.30 6.43
N ARG A 29 -1.01 4.07 6.91
CA ARG A 29 0.00 3.12 6.43
C ARG A 29 -0.23 2.75 4.97
N LEU A 30 0.84 2.40 4.30
CA LEU A 30 0.83 1.81 2.97
C LEU A 30 1.00 0.28 3.04
N CYS A 31 0.66 -0.40 1.95
CA CYS A 31 0.90 -1.82 1.74
C CYS A 31 1.29 -2.08 0.29
N ASP A 32 1.95 -3.21 0.07
CA ASP A 32 2.13 -3.75 -1.27
C ASP A 32 1.21 -4.96 -1.42
N VAL A 33 0.66 -5.09 -2.62
CA VAL A 33 -0.28 -6.16 -2.97
C VAL A 33 0.15 -6.88 -4.23
N GLU A 34 -0.08 -8.18 -4.29
CA GLU A 34 0.17 -9.04 -5.44
C GLU A 34 -1.15 -9.61 -5.97
N CYS A 35 -1.32 -9.64 -7.29
CA CYS A 35 -2.47 -10.31 -7.88
C CYS A 35 -2.28 -11.83 -7.91
N LEU A 36 -3.18 -12.57 -7.26
CA LEU A 36 -3.15 -14.03 -7.22
C LEU A 36 -3.43 -14.70 -8.59
N LYS A 37 -3.88 -13.93 -9.59
CA LYS A 37 -4.19 -14.44 -10.94
C LYS A 37 -3.05 -14.21 -11.93
N CYS A 38 -2.46 -13.02 -11.96
CA CYS A 38 -1.45 -12.64 -12.96
C CYS A 38 -0.08 -12.29 -12.37
N GLY A 39 0.09 -12.34 -11.04
CA GLY A 39 1.37 -12.05 -10.37
C GLY A 39 1.80 -10.58 -10.37
N SER A 40 0.99 -9.65 -10.89
CA SER A 40 1.34 -8.23 -10.89
C SER A 40 1.43 -7.69 -9.47
N VAL A 41 2.51 -6.97 -9.16
CA VAL A 41 2.70 -6.31 -7.86
C VAL A 41 2.37 -4.82 -7.96
N LYS A 42 1.52 -4.33 -7.04
CA LYS A 42 1.23 -2.91 -6.86
C LYS A 42 1.82 -2.46 -5.53
N TYR A 43 2.79 -1.55 -5.60
CA TYR A 43 3.47 -1.01 -4.42
C TYR A 43 2.73 0.18 -3.83
N SER A 44 2.93 0.45 -2.54
CA SER A 44 2.51 1.70 -1.88
C SER A 44 1.01 2.01 -2.01
N GLN A 45 0.18 0.99 -1.91
CA GLN A 45 -1.28 1.09 -1.83
C GLN A 45 -1.73 1.47 -0.41
N PRO A 46 -2.90 2.09 -0.18
CA PRO A 46 -3.37 2.39 1.16
C PRO A 46 -3.74 1.10 1.89
N TYR A 47 -3.20 0.96 3.08
CA TYR A 47 -3.62 -0.04 4.03
C TYR A 47 -4.88 0.48 4.74
N ASP A 48 -5.93 -0.35 4.82
CA ASP A 48 -7.21 -0.13 5.53
C ASP A 48 -8.30 0.80 4.95
N TRP A 49 -8.18 1.37 3.74
CA TRP A 49 -9.13 2.45 3.37
C TRP A 49 -9.99 2.28 2.12
N GLY A 50 -9.78 1.27 1.27
CA GLY A 50 -10.65 1.00 0.10
C GLY A 50 -10.88 2.19 -0.86
N ASN A 51 -10.20 3.30 -0.65
CA ASN A 51 -10.40 4.58 -1.33
C ASN A 51 -9.45 4.65 -2.52
N THR A 52 -9.98 5.09 -3.65
CA THR A 52 -9.32 5.12 -4.97
C THR A 52 -8.31 6.27 -5.14
N LEU A 53 -8.19 7.17 -4.16
CA LEU A 53 -7.31 8.35 -4.22
C LEU A 53 -6.26 8.28 -3.09
N ASN A 54 -5.03 7.93 -3.48
CA ASN A 54 -3.94 7.69 -2.54
C ASN A 54 -3.07 8.95 -2.37
N PRO A 55 -2.64 9.29 -1.14
CA PRO A 55 -1.49 10.17 -0.95
C PRO A 55 -0.22 9.42 -1.38
N VAL A 56 0.18 9.59 -2.64
CA VAL A 56 1.46 9.08 -3.15
C VAL A 56 2.57 9.96 -2.56
N ARG A 57 3.26 9.47 -1.53
CA ARG A 57 4.44 10.15 -0.99
C ARG A 57 5.62 9.91 -1.93
N LYS A 58 6.30 10.98 -2.36
CA LYS A 58 7.59 10.83 -3.05
C LYS A 58 8.60 10.27 -2.07
N ILE A 59 9.22 9.15 -2.44
CA ILE A 59 10.43 8.68 -1.78
C ILE A 59 11.52 9.67 -2.20
N ASN A 60 12.04 10.45 -1.26
CA ASN A 60 13.22 11.28 -1.53
C ASN A 60 14.40 10.34 -1.73
N GLY A 61 14.67 9.99 -2.99
CA GLY A 61 15.90 9.33 -3.38
C GLY A 61 17.05 10.28 -3.12
N THR A 62 17.90 9.92 -2.15
CA THR A 62 19.26 10.44 -2.05
C THR A 62 19.94 10.18 -3.38
N LYS A 63 20.46 11.25 -3.98
CA LYS A 63 21.35 11.19 -5.16
C LYS A 63 22.62 10.42 -4.82
#